data_AF-W4GTF8-F1
#
_entry.id   AF-W4GTF8-F1
#
_cell.length_a   1.000
_cell.length_b   1.000
_cell.length_c   1.000
_cell.angle_alpha   90.00
_cell.angle_beta   90.00
_cell.angle_gamma   90.00
#
_symmetry.space_group_name_H-M   'P 1'
#
loop_
_entity.id
_entity.type
_entity.pdbx_description
1 polymer ?
#
loop_
_entity_poly.entity_id
_entity_poly.type
_entity_poly.pdbx_seq_one_letter_code
_entity_poly.pdbx_strand_id
1 'polypeptide(L)'
;MDVTGYVKEAKDQIAEKTSSKAKAVKLAHWATTTWVPNLVRSTILGSVTWTSYEVTTAHLVATSPALSTASDLQTLLPWAFGVSVVAGTVAGSLHGTLWSVSETALARFKREASSPFRVRGVLFSHTSTHLAMFASYETTKTFLMHQVEGDHTDVQGAACIVGAAAASGLVGELATHFAAPFEHQSFAAARQELRTLPLPSLRSMAPSGLSTMLGKTMP
;
A
#
# COMPACT_ATOMS: atom_id res chain seq x y z
N MET A 1 1.80 10.02 -2.29
CA MET A 1 2.70 11.18 -2.52
C MET A 1 3.73 11.20 -1.41
N ASP A 2 5.03 11.18 -1.71
CA ASP A 2 6.08 11.11 -0.68
C ASP A 2 6.44 12.50 -0.10
N VAL A 3 7.21 12.51 1.00
CA VAL A 3 7.65 13.74 1.69
C VAL A 3 8.42 14.68 0.76
N THR A 4 9.22 14.13 -0.17
CA THR A 4 9.96 14.90 -1.16
C THR A 4 9.06 15.59 -2.18
N GLY A 5 7.94 14.96 -2.55
CA GLY A 5 6.87 15.52 -3.37
C GLY A 5 6.17 16.68 -2.65
N TYR A 6 5.85 16.51 -1.36
CA TYR A 6 5.27 17.59 -0.56
C TYR A 6 6.23 18.78 -0.39
N VAL A 7 7.53 18.53 -0.20
CA VAL A 7 8.53 19.61 -0.11
C VAL A 7 8.69 20.33 -1.43
N LYS A 8 8.66 19.61 -2.56
CA LYS A 8 8.70 20.22 -3.89
C LYS A 8 7.46 21.08 -4.12
N GLU A 9 6.28 20.54 -3.88
CA GLU A 9 5.02 21.26 -4.06
C GLU A 9 4.95 22.49 -3.15
N ALA A 10 5.36 22.38 -1.89
CA ALA A 10 5.44 23.53 -0.98
C ALA A 10 6.36 24.63 -1.50
N LYS A 11 7.51 24.27 -2.11
CA LYS A 11 8.42 25.22 -2.75
C LYS A 11 7.77 25.89 -3.97
N ASP A 12 7.09 25.11 -4.80
CA ASP A 12 6.40 25.61 -5.99
C ASP A 12 5.29 26.60 -5.60
N GLN A 13 4.53 26.34 -4.52
CA GLN A 13 3.48 27.23 -4.02
C GLN A 13 3.98 28.62 -3.59
N ILE A 14 5.25 28.73 -3.16
CA ILE A 14 5.84 29.98 -2.66
C ILE A 14 6.82 30.64 -3.64
N ALA A 15 7.16 29.96 -4.74
CA ALA A 15 8.17 30.40 -5.72
C ALA A 15 7.81 31.75 -6.37
N GLU A 16 6.53 31.99 -6.62
CA GLU A 16 6.03 33.22 -7.27
C GLU A 16 5.83 34.41 -6.32
N LYS A 17 6.01 34.23 -5.01
CA LYS A 17 5.76 35.29 -4.01
C LYS A 17 7.05 35.97 -3.61
N THR A 18 7.08 37.30 -3.67
CA THR A 18 8.26 38.11 -3.33
C THR A 18 8.32 38.47 -1.84
N SER A 19 7.18 38.66 -1.18
CA SER A 19 7.09 39.02 0.24
C SER A 19 7.04 37.80 1.17
N SER A 20 7.81 37.82 2.25
CA SER A 20 7.82 36.77 3.29
C SER A 20 6.45 36.55 3.94
N LYS A 21 5.66 37.61 4.13
CA LYS A 21 4.29 37.50 4.67
C LYS A 21 3.37 36.77 3.69
N ALA A 22 3.48 37.06 2.39
CA ALA A 22 2.70 36.39 1.35
C ALA A 22 3.08 34.91 1.21
N LYS A 23 4.38 34.58 1.34
CA LYS A 23 4.86 33.18 1.40
C LYS A 23 4.26 32.43 2.58
N ALA A 24 4.29 33.03 3.78
CA ALA A 24 3.77 32.41 5.00
C ALA A 24 2.26 32.12 4.91
N VAL A 25 1.46 33.09 4.43
CA VAL A 25 0.00 32.90 4.25
C VAL A 25 -0.28 31.80 3.23
N LYS A 26 0.45 31.77 2.11
CA LYS A 26 0.26 30.75 1.07
C LYS A 26 0.66 29.36 1.56
N LEU A 27 1.77 29.25 2.30
CA LEU A 27 2.20 28.00 2.91
C LEU A 27 1.22 27.51 3.97
N ALA A 28 0.71 28.39 4.83
CA ALA A 28 -0.31 28.03 5.82
C ALA A 28 -1.61 27.54 5.17
N HIS A 29 -2.04 28.20 4.09
CA HIS A 29 -3.19 27.76 3.32
C HIS A 29 -2.96 26.39 2.68
N TRP A 30 -1.80 26.17 2.04
CA TRP A 30 -1.46 24.86 1.47
C TRP A 30 -1.36 23.75 2.55
N ALA A 31 -0.72 24.05 3.68
CA ALA A 31 -0.58 23.10 4.78
C ALA A 31 -1.95 22.66 5.32
N THR A 32 -2.87 23.61 5.51
CA THR A 32 -4.21 23.35 6.05
C THR A 32 -5.17 22.73 5.04
N THR A 33 -5.00 22.99 3.73
CA THR A 33 -5.90 22.47 2.69
C THR A 33 -5.44 21.18 2.02
N THR A 34 -4.14 20.88 2.06
CA THR A 34 -3.55 19.77 1.31
C THR A 34 -2.74 18.85 2.21
N TRP A 35 -1.72 19.35 2.90
CA TRP A 35 -0.82 18.48 3.65
C TRP A 35 -1.48 17.82 4.86
N VAL A 36 -2.10 18.60 5.75
CA VAL A 36 -2.75 18.08 6.97
C VAL A 36 -3.89 17.11 6.64
N PRO A 37 -4.82 17.42 5.73
CA PRO A 37 -5.89 16.48 5.39
C PRO A 37 -5.37 15.16 4.79
N ASN A 38 -4.35 15.22 3.93
CA ASN A 38 -3.75 14.00 3.37
C ASN A 38 -2.99 13.20 4.43
N LEU A 39 -2.30 13.86 5.37
CA LEU A 39 -1.65 13.17 6.49
C LEU A 39 -2.68 12.42 7.36
N VAL A 40 -3.77 13.09 7.74
CA VAL A 40 -4.86 12.47 8.51
C VAL A 40 -5.44 11.28 7.76
N ARG A 41 -5.71 11.45 6.47
CA ARG A 41 -6.20 10.38 5.61
C ARG A 41 -5.24 9.19 5.59
N SER A 42 -3.95 9.40 5.31
CA SER A 42 -2.96 8.32 5.26
C SER A 42 -2.83 7.59 6.60
N THR A 43 -2.89 8.31 7.73
CA THR A 43 -2.90 7.69 9.07
C THR A 43 -4.11 6.80 9.29
N ILE A 44 -5.30 7.25 8.89
CA ILE A 44 -6.55 6.46 9.03
C ILE A 44 -6.50 5.23 8.11
N LEU A 45 -6.15 5.43 6.84
CA LEU A 45 -6.06 4.35 5.86
C LEU A 45 -5.04 3.29 6.28
N GLY A 46 -3.83 3.71 6.67
CA GLY A 46 -2.78 2.82 7.14
C GLY A 46 -3.22 2.03 8.38
N SER A 47 -3.77 2.71 9.39
CA SER A 47 -4.25 2.07 10.62
C SER A 47 -5.35 1.04 10.35
N VAL A 48 -6.37 1.39 9.57
CA VAL A 48 -7.47 0.46 9.28
C VAL A 48 -7.00 -0.73 8.45
N THR A 49 -6.13 -0.49 7.46
CA THR A 49 -5.56 -1.57 6.63
C THR A 49 -4.79 -2.55 7.51
N TRP A 50 -3.92 -2.06 8.39
CA TRP A 50 -3.12 -2.90 9.27
C TRP A 50 -3.96 -3.65 10.30
N THR A 51 -4.83 -2.96 11.03
CA THR A 51 -5.69 -3.59 12.04
C THR A 51 -6.62 -4.64 11.43
N SER A 52 -7.22 -4.36 10.27
CA SER A 52 -8.09 -5.34 9.60
C SER A 52 -7.33 -6.56 9.11
N TYR A 53 -6.10 -6.37 8.63
CA TYR A 53 -5.20 -7.46 8.28
C TYR A 53 -4.86 -8.33 9.50
N GLU A 54 -4.45 -7.73 10.62
CA GLU A 54 -4.08 -8.46 11.85
C GLU A 54 -5.27 -9.21 12.45
N VAL A 55 -6.43 -8.56 12.56
CA VAL A 55 -7.65 -9.19 13.10
C VAL A 55 -8.09 -10.38 12.24
N THR A 56 -8.06 -10.22 10.92
CA THR A 56 -8.44 -11.31 10.01
C THR A 56 -7.45 -12.48 10.10
N THR A 57 -6.15 -12.17 10.12
CA THR A 57 -5.08 -13.16 10.28
C THR A 57 -5.24 -13.92 11.60
N ALA A 58 -5.40 -13.21 12.72
CA ALA A 58 -5.58 -13.81 14.04
C ALA A 58 -6.80 -14.73 14.09
N HIS A 59 -7.91 -14.32 13.46
CA HIS A 59 -9.11 -15.16 13.37
C HIS A 59 -8.86 -16.44 12.55
N LEU A 60 -8.20 -16.34 11.39
CA LEU A 60 -7.89 -17.49 10.54
C LEU A 60 -6.84 -18.43 11.15
N VAL A 61 -5.90 -17.89 11.92
CA VAL A 61 -4.93 -18.70 12.68
C VAL A 61 -5.64 -19.48 13.79
N ALA A 62 -6.57 -18.83 14.49
CA ALA A 62 -7.32 -19.47 15.57
C ALA A 62 -8.21 -20.62 15.08
N THR A 63 -8.69 -20.60 13.83
CA THR A 63 -9.49 -21.70 13.25
C THR A 63 -8.64 -22.90 12.82
N SER A 64 -7.32 -22.77 12.68
CA SER A 64 -6.44 -23.87 12.30
C SER A 64 -5.06 -23.80 13.00
N PRO A 65 -5.01 -23.95 14.33
CA PRO A 65 -3.76 -23.77 15.10
C PRO A 65 -2.65 -24.74 14.68
N ALA A 66 -3.01 -26.00 14.38
CA ALA A 66 -2.05 -27.03 13.97
C ALA A 66 -1.33 -26.71 12.65
N LEU A 67 -1.97 -25.97 11.74
CA LEU A 67 -1.35 -25.54 10.48
C LEU A 67 -0.43 -24.34 10.68
N SER A 68 -0.75 -23.47 11.66
CA SER A 68 0.05 -22.28 11.97
C SER A 68 1.40 -22.57 12.64
N THR A 69 1.53 -23.76 13.24
CA THR A 69 2.76 -24.22 13.90
C THR A 69 3.41 -25.41 13.20
N ALA A 70 2.98 -25.70 11.97
CA ALA A 70 3.56 -26.77 11.18
C ALA A 70 5.06 -26.52 10.96
N SER A 71 5.90 -27.52 11.28
CA SER A 71 7.35 -27.46 11.06
C SER A 71 7.74 -27.77 9.61
N ASP A 72 6.86 -28.45 8.88
CA ASP A 72 7.03 -28.77 7.47
C ASP A 72 6.64 -27.58 6.58
N LEU A 73 7.58 -27.16 5.73
CA LEU A 73 7.39 -26.03 4.82
C LEU A 73 6.31 -26.30 3.77
N GLN A 74 6.13 -27.56 3.33
CA GLN A 74 5.12 -27.91 2.33
C GLN A 74 3.70 -27.70 2.85
N THR A 75 3.52 -27.77 4.17
CA THR A 75 2.26 -27.50 4.86
C THR A 75 2.13 -26.03 5.26
N LEU A 76 3.19 -25.45 5.84
CA LEU A 76 3.17 -24.09 6.39
C LEU A 76 3.06 -23.02 5.29
N LEU A 77 3.77 -23.17 4.17
CA LEU A 77 3.84 -22.14 3.14
C LEU A 77 2.50 -21.91 2.41
N PRO A 78 1.78 -22.95 1.92
CA PRO A 78 0.48 -22.75 1.29
C PRO A 78 -0.57 -22.24 2.28
N TRP A 79 -0.50 -22.65 3.54
CA TRP A 79 -1.37 -22.15 4.60
C TRP A 79 -1.13 -20.65 4.84
N ALA A 80 0.13 -20.23 5.03
CA ALA A 80 0.49 -18.82 5.23
C ALA A 80 0.04 -17.97 4.04
N PHE A 81 0.31 -18.43 2.81
CA PHE A 81 -0.19 -17.78 1.60
C PHE A 81 -1.72 -17.62 1.60
N GLY A 82 -2.46 -18.68 1.90
CA GLY A 82 -3.92 -18.65 1.93
C GLY A 82 -4.48 -17.67 2.96
N VAL A 83 -3.94 -17.67 4.19
CA VAL A 83 -4.31 -16.71 5.24
C VAL A 83 -4.07 -15.28 4.78
N SER A 84 -2.90 -15.00 4.22
CA SER A 84 -2.52 -13.66 3.77
C SER A 84 -3.30 -13.17 2.55
N VAL A 85 -3.73 -14.07 1.66
CA VAL A 85 -4.64 -13.73 0.56
C VAL A 85 -5.97 -13.26 1.11
N VAL A 86 -6.56 -13.99 2.05
CA VAL A 86 -7.87 -13.63 2.64
C VAL A 86 -7.73 -12.32 3.45
N ALA A 87 -6.76 -12.25 4.36
CA ALA A 87 -6.54 -11.08 5.18
C ALA A 87 -6.17 -9.84 4.34
N GLY A 88 -5.32 -9.99 3.33
CA GLY A 88 -4.95 -8.92 2.40
C GLY A 88 -6.12 -8.46 1.53
N THR A 89 -7.02 -9.36 1.14
CA THR A 89 -8.26 -9.01 0.42
C THR A 89 -9.18 -8.16 1.30
N VAL A 90 -9.38 -8.55 2.56
CA VAL A 90 -10.21 -7.79 3.52
C VAL A 90 -9.60 -6.40 3.74
N ALA A 91 -8.31 -6.34 4.04
CA ALA A 91 -7.59 -5.10 4.27
C ALA A 91 -7.63 -4.17 3.06
N GLY A 92 -7.36 -4.69 1.86
CA GLY A 92 -7.40 -3.91 0.62
C GLY A 92 -8.79 -3.41 0.25
N SER A 93 -9.83 -4.19 0.51
CA SER A 93 -11.21 -3.78 0.24
C SER A 93 -11.66 -2.65 1.18
N LEU A 94 -11.29 -2.74 2.46
CA LEU A 94 -11.52 -1.66 3.42
C LEU A 94 -10.73 -0.41 3.06
N HIS A 95 -9.46 -0.57 2.69
CA HIS A 95 -8.63 0.53 2.21
C HIS A 95 -9.27 1.23 1.01
N GLY A 96 -9.59 0.51 -0.07
CA GLY A 96 -10.17 1.09 -1.29
C GLY A 96 -11.52 1.78 -1.05
N THR A 97 -12.32 1.24 -0.13
CA THR A 97 -13.59 1.86 0.29
C THR A 97 -13.36 3.18 1.03
N LEU A 98 -12.50 3.18 2.05
CA LEU A 98 -12.17 4.39 2.81
C LEU A 98 -11.46 5.43 1.95
N TRP A 99 -10.61 4.98 1.04
CA TRP A 99 -9.95 5.84 0.07
C TRP A 99 -11.01 6.54 -0.80
N SER A 100 -12.01 5.81 -1.30
CA SER A 100 -13.08 6.39 -2.14
C SER A 100 -13.92 7.43 -1.38
N VAL A 101 -14.24 7.12 -0.12
CA VAL A 101 -14.98 8.04 0.76
C VAL A 101 -14.15 9.29 1.07
N SER A 102 -12.86 9.12 1.37
CA SER A 102 -11.98 10.23 1.70
C SER A 102 -11.66 11.12 0.50
N GLU A 103 -11.50 10.58 -0.71
CA GLU A 103 -11.46 11.37 -1.95
C GLU A 103 -12.69 12.27 -2.07
N THR A 104 -13.88 11.69 -1.90
CA THR A 104 -15.15 12.43 -1.99
C THR A 104 -15.23 13.53 -0.93
N ALA A 105 -14.78 13.25 0.29
CA ALA A 105 -14.75 14.22 1.38
C ALA A 105 -13.75 15.36 1.11
N LEU A 106 -12.55 15.04 0.60
CA LEU A 106 -11.52 16.02 0.27
C LEU A 106 -11.93 16.91 -0.91
N ALA A 107 -12.49 16.34 -1.97
CA ALA A 107 -13.00 17.10 -3.10
C ALA A 107 -14.07 18.12 -2.66
N ARG A 108 -14.99 17.70 -1.77
CA ARG A 108 -15.99 18.61 -1.17
C ARG A 108 -15.35 19.69 -0.30
N PHE A 109 -14.39 19.31 0.55
CA PHE A 109 -13.66 20.25 1.40
C PHE A 109 -12.91 21.31 0.57
N LYS A 110 -12.30 20.91 -0.55
CA LYS A 110 -11.57 21.78 -1.48
C LYS A 110 -12.46 22.50 -2.49
N ARG A 111 -13.76 22.17 -2.56
CA ARG A 111 -14.73 22.66 -3.56
C ARG A 111 -14.29 22.36 -5.00
N GLU A 112 -13.66 21.22 -5.21
CA GLU A 112 -13.26 20.72 -6.53
C GLU A 112 -14.43 20.02 -7.21
N ALA A 113 -14.40 19.97 -8.55
CA ALA A 113 -15.32 19.14 -9.31
C ALA A 113 -15.17 17.67 -8.91
N SER A 114 -16.20 16.87 -9.16
CA SER A 114 -16.25 15.45 -8.78
C SER A 114 -14.98 14.67 -9.13
N SER A 115 -14.63 13.71 -8.27
CA SER A 115 -13.44 12.87 -8.38
C SER A 115 -13.28 12.23 -9.77
N PRO A 116 -12.08 12.23 -10.38
CA PRO A 116 -11.81 11.57 -11.65
C PRO A 116 -11.76 10.04 -11.55
N PHE A 117 -11.95 9.49 -10.33
CA PHE A 117 -11.79 8.08 -10.04
C PHE A 117 -13.12 7.32 -10.06
N ARG A 118 -13.08 6.08 -10.56
CA ARG A 118 -14.20 5.16 -10.61
C ARG A 118 -14.14 4.21 -9.42
N VAL A 119 -15.10 4.34 -8.51
CA VAL A 119 -15.17 3.56 -7.24
C VAL A 119 -14.94 2.05 -7.42
N ARG A 120 -15.56 1.43 -8.43
CA ARG A 120 -15.36 -0.02 -8.69
C ARG A 120 -13.93 -0.35 -9.08
N GLY A 121 -13.28 0.52 -9.84
CA GLY A 121 -11.90 0.36 -10.27
C GLY A 121 -10.91 0.58 -9.14
N VAL A 122 -11.15 1.59 -8.32
CA VAL A 122 -10.42 1.86 -7.08
C VAL A 122 -10.49 0.66 -6.13
N LEU A 123 -11.70 0.13 -5.91
CA LEU A 123 -11.87 -1.03 -5.04
C LEU A 123 -11.08 -2.23 -5.58
N PHE A 124 -11.19 -2.53 -6.88
CA PHE A 124 -10.41 -3.59 -7.51
C PHE A 124 -8.90 -3.36 -7.36
N SER A 125 -8.44 -2.13 -7.61
CA SER A 125 -7.03 -1.77 -7.55
C SER A 125 -6.45 -1.98 -6.16
N HIS A 126 -7.01 -1.32 -5.15
CA HIS A 126 -6.53 -1.44 -3.77
C HIS A 126 -6.69 -2.87 -3.23
N THR A 127 -7.79 -3.57 -3.51
CA THR A 127 -7.94 -4.97 -3.10
C THR A 127 -6.84 -5.84 -3.71
N SER A 128 -6.59 -5.72 -5.02
CA SER A 128 -5.58 -6.53 -5.71
C SER A 128 -4.16 -6.21 -5.25
N THR A 129 -3.83 -4.94 -5.05
CA THR A 129 -2.51 -4.51 -4.57
C THR A 129 -2.25 -5.00 -3.15
N HIS A 130 -3.15 -4.76 -2.20
CA HIS A 130 -2.93 -5.22 -0.82
C HIS A 130 -2.91 -6.74 -0.71
N LEU A 131 -3.79 -7.46 -1.42
CA LEU A 131 -3.71 -8.92 -1.53
C LEU A 131 -2.31 -9.35 -1.95
N ALA A 132 -1.81 -8.81 -3.06
CA ALA A 132 -0.51 -9.18 -3.62
C ALA A 132 0.65 -8.84 -2.66
N MET A 133 0.60 -7.67 -2.03
CA MET A 133 1.61 -7.23 -1.06
C MET A 133 1.65 -8.10 0.19
N PHE A 134 0.51 -8.34 0.83
CA PHE A 134 0.47 -9.16 2.06
C PHE A 134 0.79 -10.63 1.78
N ALA A 135 0.26 -11.19 0.69
CA ALA A 135 0.55 -12.58 0.32
C ALA A 135 2.03 -12.79 0.01
N SER A 136 2.64 -11.90 -0.78
CA SER A 136 4.08 -11.99 -1.08
C SER A 136 4.96 -11.75 0.15
N TYR A 137 4.58 -10.81 1.02
CA TYR A 137 5.28 -10.56 2.28
C TYR A 137 5.32 -11.81 3.15
N GLU A 138 4.16 -12.34 3.52
CA GLU A 138 4.10 -13.49 4.44
C GLU A 138 4.69 -14.76 3.83
N THR A 139 4.45 -15.03 2.56
CA THR A 139 5.03 -16.20 1.88
C THR A 139 6.55 -16.12 1.86
N THR A 140 7.10 -14.95 1.50
CA THR A 140 8.56 -14.75 1.48
C THR A 140 9.14 -14.82 2.89
N LYS A 141 8.48 -14.20 3.87
CA LYS A 141 8.90 -14.24 5.27
C LYS A 141 8.93 -15.67 5.79
N THR A 142 7.85 -16.43 5.60
CA THR A 142 7.75 -17.84 6.01
C THR A 142 8.83 -18.68 5.35
N PHE A 143 9.05 -18.52 4.05
CA PHE A 143 10.11 -19.22 3.34
C PHE A 143 11.50 -18.89 3.91
N LEU A 144 11.83 -17.60 4.06
CA LEU A 144 13.14 -17.17 4.55
C LEU A 144 13.38 -17.61 5.99
N MET A 145 12.39 -17.46 6.87
CA MET A 145 12.49 -17.89 8.27
C MET A 145 12.68 -19.40 8.41
N HIS A 146 12.08 -20.21 7.50
CA HIS A 146 12.26 -21.66 7.49
C HIS A 146 13.67 -22.10 7.07
N GLN A 147 14.34 -21.31 6.22
CA GLN A 147 15.71 -21.59 5.75
C GLN A 147 16.79 -21.22 6.79
N VAL A 148 16.45 -20.42 7.80
CA VAL A 148 17.38 -20.07 8.87
C VAL A 148 17.26 -21.13 9.97
N GLU A 149 18.19 -22.09 9.99
CA GLU A 149 18.27 -23.12 11.04
C GLU A 149 18.67 -22.53 12.41
N GLY A 150 18.03 -23.02 13.48
CA GLY A 150 18.42 -22.73 14.88
C GLY A 150 17.60 -21.65 15.58
N ASP A 151 18.01 -21.32 16.81
CA ASP A 151 17.42 -20.22 17.59
C ASP A 151 17.66 -18.92 16.82
N HIS A 152 16.61 -18.33 16.26
CA HIS A 152 16.71 -17.13 15.44
C HIS A 152 17.39 -16.04 16.26
N THR A 153 18.62 -15.67 15.87
CA THR A 153 19.17 -14.41 16.39
C THR A 153 18.25 -13.28 15.93
N ASP A 154 18.02 -12.28 16.78
CA ASP A 154 17.18 -11.11 16.45
C ASP A 154 17.56 -10.49 15.10
N VAL A 155 18.86 -10.56 14.74
CA VAL A 155 19.41 -10.05 13.48
C VAL A 155 18.97 -10.87 12.26
N GLN A 156 19.00 -12.20 12.34
CA GLN A 156 18.57 -13.06 11.22
C GLN A 156 17.06 -12.94 10.99
N GLY A 157 16.27 -12.87 12.07
CA GLY A 157 14.84 -12.62 11.98
C GLY A 157 14.53 -11.27 11.34
N ALA A 158 15.22 -10.21 11.78
CA ALA A 158 15.09 -8.88 11.19
C ALA A 158 15.47 -8.85 9.69
N ALA A 159 16.55 -9.55 9.30
CA ALA A 159 16.94 -9.65 7.90
C ALA A 159 15.88 -10.35 7.03
N CYS A 160 15.24 -11.41 7.55
CA CYS A 160 14.14 -12.08 6.86
C CYS A 160 12.91 -11.16 6.67
N ILE A 161 12.56 -10.39 7.70
CA ILE A 161 11.49 -9.38 7.64
C ILE A 161 11.80 -8.32 6.58
N VAL A 162 13.01 -7.79 6.58
CA VAL A 162 13.45 -6.78 5.60
C VAL A 162 13.43 -7.35 4.18
N GLY A 163 13.93 -8.57 3.98
CA GLY A 163 13.89 -9.25 2.68
C GLY A 163 12.46 -9.47 2.17
N ALA A 164 11.56 -9.92 3.06
CA ALA A 164 10.14 -10.09 2.74
C ALA A 164 9.46 -8.76 2.42
N ALA A 165 9.79 -7.69 3.15
CA ALA A 165 9.28 -6.35 2.88
C ALA A 165 9.75 -5.83 1.50
N ALA A 166 11.00 -6.09 1.12
CA ALA A 166 11.53 -5.74 -0.21
C ALA A 166 10.74 -6.44 -1.32
N ALA A 167 10.55 -7.76 -1.20
CA ALA A 167 9.78 -8.56 -2.16
C ALA A 167 8.33 -8.07 -2.27
N SER A 168 7.70 -7.78 -1.13
CA SER A 168 6.36 -7.22 -1.06
C SER A 168 6.23 -5.87 -1.77
N GLY A 169 7.20 -4.97 -1.58
CA GLY A 169 7.22 -3.67 -2.24
C GLY A 169 7.34 -3.79 -3.78
N LEU A 170 8.14 -4.73 -4.28
CA LEU A 170 8.24 -5.00 -5.72
C LEU A 170 6.95 -5.58 -6.28
N VAL A 171 6.34 -6.56 -5.58
CA VAL A 171 5.07 -7.16 -6.00
C VAL A 171 3.93 -6.13 -5.95
N GLY A 172 3.92 -5.26 -4.93
CA GLY A 172 2.96 -4.16 -4.81
C GLY A 172 3.03 -3.18 -5.97
N GLU A 173 4.24 -2.83 -6.42
CA GLU A 173 4.42 -1.97 -7.59
C GLU A 173 3.89 -2.65 -8.86
N LEU A 174 4.17 -3.94 -9.06
CA LEU A 174 3.64 -4.69 -10.20
C LEU A 174 2.10 -4.73 -10.18
N ALA A 175 1.51 -5.06 -9.03
CA ALA A 175 0.07 -5.12 -8.88
C ALA A 175 -0.57 -3.75 -9.17
N THR A 176 0.01 -2.68 -8.60
CA THR A 176 -0.47 -1.30 -8.81
C THR A 176 -0.33 -0.87 -10.26
N HIS A 177 0.79 -1.16 -10.92
CA HIS A 177 1.02 -0.82 -12.33
C HIS A 177 -0.08 -1.39 -13.25
N PHE A 178 -0.48 -2.64 -13.01
CA PHE A 178 -1.53 -3.28 -13.80
C PHE A 178 -2.95 -2.91 -13.34
N ALA A 179 -3.12 -2.49 -12.10
CA ALA A 179 -4.43 -2.12 -11.58
C ALA A 179 -4.79 -0.63 -11.77
N ALA A 180 -3.80 0.25 -11.92
CA ALA A 180 -3.99 1.70 -12.09
C ALA A 180 -4.97 2.10 -13.22
N PRO A 181 -4.99 1.43 -14.40
CA PRO A 181 -5.94 1.80 -15.46
C PRO A 181 -7.41 1.67 -15.04
N PHE A 182 -7.72 0.73 -14.13
CA PHE A 182 -9.09 0.50 -13.68
C PHE A 182 -9.64 1.68 -12.87
N GLU A 183 -8.77 2.41 -12.17
CA GLU A 183 -9.19 3.55 -11.34
C GLU A 183 -9.76 4.70 -12.17
N HIS A 184 -9.30 4.86 -13.41
CA HIS A 184 -9.67 5.99 -14.26
C HIS A 184 -10.60 5.61 -15.43
N GLN A 185 -10.55 4.36 -15.87
CA GLN A 185 -11.22 3.93 -17.10
C GLN A 185 -12.39 2.98 -16.84
N SER A 186 -13.22 2.75 -17.88
CA SER A 186 -14.16 1.64 -17.82
C SER A 186 -13.41 0.31 -17.72
N PHE A 187 -13.99 -0.68 -17.04
CA PHE A 187 -13.38 -2.01 -16.92
C PHE A 187 -13.02 -2.64 -18.27
N ALA A 188 -13.85 -2.42 -19.31
CA ALA A 188 -13.58 -2.92 -20.65
C ALA A 188 -12.34 -2.26 -21.28
N ALA A 189 -12.23 -0.93 -21.16
CA ALA A 189 -11.08 -0.16 -21.66
C ALA A 189 -9.79 -0.51 -20.91
N ALA A 190 -9.83 -0.56 -19.57
CA ALA A 190 -8.70 -0.96 -18.74
C ALA A 190 -8.20 -2.38 -19.10
N ARG A 191 -9.11 -3.33 -19.32
CA ARG A 191 -8.76 -4.69 -19.76
C ARG A 191 -8.12 -4.72 -21.16
N GLN A 192 -8.52 -3.82 -22.04
CA GLN A 192 -7.91 -3.71 -23.36
C GLN A 192 -6.50 -3.14 -23.26
N GLU A 193 -6.31 -2.09 -22.45
CA GLU A 193 -4.99 -1.47 -22.21
C GLU A 193 -4.00 -2.45 -21.56
N LEU A 194 -4.46 -3.29 -20.63
CA LEU A 194 -3.65 -4.34 -20.01
C LEU A 194 -2.95 -5.26 -21.02
N ARG A 195 -3.55 -5.49 -22.19
CA ARG A 195 -2.96 -6.37 -23.22
C ARG A 195 -1.73 -5.76 -23.88
N THR A 196 -1.58 -4.44 -23.78
CA THR A 196 -0.52 -3.67 -24.44
C THR A 196 0.40 -2.98 -23.44
N LEU A 197 0.09 -3.05 -22.14
CA LEU A 197 0.88 -2.43 -21.09
C LEU A 197 2.24 -3.14 -20.97
N PRO A 198 3.37 -2.42 -21.14
CA PRO A 198 4.68 -3.00 -20.92
C PRO A 198 4.88 -3.33 -19.44
N LEU A 199 5.74 -4.30 -19.17
CA LEU A 199 6.21 -4.58 -17.83
C LEU A 199 6.95 -3.36 -17.26
N PRO A 200 6.75 -3.01 -15.98
CA PRO A 200 7.52 -1.96 -15.35
C PRO A 200 8.98 -2.40 -15.22
N SER A 201 9.89 -1.44 -15.32
CA SER A 201 11.33 -1.71 -15.17
C SER A 201 11.70 -1.93 -13.71
N LEU A 202 12.76 -2.69 -13.44
CA LEU A 202 13.30 -2.81 -12.07
C LEU A 202 13.67 -1.44 -11.47
N ARG A 203 14.15 -0.51 -12.30
CA ARG A 203 14.51 0.84 -11.88
C ARG A 203 13.29 1.63 -11.36
N SER A 204 12.12 1.45 -11.97
CA SER A 204 10.88 2.09 -11.51
C SER A 204 10.33 1.43 -10.25
N MET A 205 10.61 0.14 -10.03
CA MET A 205 10.10 -0.62 -8.88
C MET A 205 10.99 -0.55 -7.64
N ALA A 206 12.30 -0.32 -7.82
CA ALA A 206 13.27 -0.28 -6.72
C ALA A 206 12.92 0.70 -5.58
N PRO A 207 12.40 1.93 -5.86
CA PRO A 207 11.98 2.83 -4.78
C PRO A 207 10.89 2.25 -3.89
N SER A 208 9.93 1.52 -4.45
CA SER A 208 8.83 0.89 -3.70
C SER A 208 9.34 -0.24 -2.83
N GLY A 209 10.21 -1.10 -3.37
CA GLY A 209 10.93 -2.12 -2.58
C GLY A 209 11.67 -1.52 -1.38
N LEU A 210 12.47 -0.47 -1.61
CA LEU A 210 13.21 0.23 -0.55
C LEU A 210 12.28 0.92 0.46
N SER A 211 11.20 1.53 0.00
CA SER A 211 10.23 2.21 0.88
C SER A 211 9.56 1.23 1.82
N THR A 212 9.12 0.07 1.32
CA THR A 212 8.50 -0.98 2.12
C THR A 212 9.49 -1.58 3.12
N MET A 213 10.75 -1.81 2.72
CA MET A 213 11.82 -2.24 3.63
C MET A 213 12.02 -1.29 4.82
N LEU A 214 11.99 0.03 4.57
CA LEU A 214 12.23 1.04 5.60
C LEU A 214 11.02 1.28 6.53
N GLY A 215 9.95 0.49 6.40
CA GLY A 215 8.73 0.68 7.17
C GLY A 215 7.98 1.96 6.82
N LYS A 216 8.34 2.61 5.70
CA LYS A 216 7.51 3.67 5.13
C LYS A 216 6.30 2.98 4.54
N THR A 217 5.25 2.93 5.35
CA THR A 217 3.91 2.44 5.05
C THR A 217 3.58 2.63 3.59
N MET A 218 3.08 1.54 2.98
CA MET A 218 2.25 1.56 1.78
C MET A 218 1.44 2.87 1.75
N PRO A 219 1.68 3.77 0.78
CA PRO A 219 0.91 4.99 0.64
C PRO A 219 -0.56 4.71 0.35
#